data_AF-A0A485PD08-F1
#
_entry.id   AF-A0A485PD08-F1
#
_cell.length_a   1.000
_cell.length_b   1.000
_cell.length_c   1.000
_cell.angle_alpha   90.00
_cell.angle_beta   90.00
_cell.angle_gamma   90.00
#
_symmetry.space_group_name_H-M   'P 1'
#
loop_
_entity.id
_entity.type
_entity.pdbx_description
1 polymer ?
#
loop_
_entity_poly.entity_id
_entity_poly.type
_entity_poly.pdbx_seq_one_letter_code
_entity_poly.pdbx_strand_id
1 'polypeptide(L)'
;MGPSSGVRYSLLRDLRKLLVYEFVKQKYLDYRQMLNSNPLEYEFLWGLCSYHKASEMKVLRFIAKVQKRNPCHWTASFMEAEKEALNALNAASAEAEDQDERKT
;
A
#
# COMPACT_ATOMS: atom_id res chain seq x y z
N MET A 1 0.26 -17.43 -32.77
CA MET A 1 -1.12 -17.70 -32.33
C MET A 1 -1.14 -17.71 -30.80
N GLY A 2 -1.82 -16.75 -30.17
CA GLY A 2 -1.80 -16.54 -28.71
C GLY A 2 -2.99 -17.22 -28.00
N PRO A 3 -2.88 -17.53 -26.69
CA PRO A 3 -3.86 -18.39 -26.02
C PRO A 3 -5.14 -17.60 -25.73
N SER A 4 -6.27 -18.19 -26.13
CA SER A 4 -7.64 -17.67 -26.06
C SER A 4 -7.91 -16.85 -24.81
N SER A 5 -8.18 -15.56 -25.03
CA SER A 5 -8.18 -14.47 -24.06
C SER A 5 -9.51 -14.29 -23.31
N GLY A 6 -10.52 -15.13 -23.52
CA GLY A 6 -11.84 -14.97 -22.86
C GLY A 6 -11.87 -15.43 -21.40
N VAL A 7 -11.45 -16.67 -21.13
CA VAL A 7 -11.65 -17.31 -19.81
C VAL A 7 -10.73 -16.74 -18.73
N ARG A 8 -9.47 -16.43 -19.07
CA ARG A 8 -8.51 -15.85 -18.11
C ARG A 8 -8.88 -14.43 -17.70
N TYR A 9 -9.45 -13.63 -18.61
CA TYR A 9 -9.87 -12.28 -18.30
C TYR A 9 -11.07 -12.23 -17.36
N SER A 10 -12.01 -13.18 -17.48
CA SER A 10 -13.16 -13.27 -16.58
C SER A 10 -12.74 -13.65 -15.16
N LEU A 11 -11.93 -14.68 -14.99
CA LEU A 11 -11.43 -15.09 -13.66
C LEU A 11 -10.60 -13.99 -12.99
N LEU A 12 -9.74 -13.30 -13.74
CA LEU A 12 -8.96 -12.17 -13.22
C LEU A 12 -9.84 -10.98 -12.84
N ARG A 13 -10.95 -10.74 -13.56
CA ARG A 13 -11.91 -9.68 -13.23
C ARG A 13 -12.62 -9.99 -11.91
N ASP A 14 -13.02 -11.24 -11.70
CA ASP A 14 -13.70 -11.66 -10.48
C ASP A 14 -12.76 -11.68 -9.27
N LEU A 15 -11.52 -12.14 -9.47
CA LEU A 15 -10.45 -12.04 -8.45
C LEU A 15 -10.16 -10.59 -8.07
N ARG A 16 -10.06 -9.68 -9.03
CA ARG A 16 -9.83 -8.25 -8.74
C ARG A 16 -10.95 -7.68 -7.88
N LYS A 17 -12.21 -8.00 -8.19
CA LYS A 17 -13.37 -7.57 -7.39
C LYS A 17 -13.31 -8.13 -5.97
N LEU A 18 -13.06 -9.42 -5.83
CA LEU A 18 -12.98 -10.09 -4.53
C LEU A 18 -11.84 -9.51 -3.68
N LEU A 19 -10.68 -9.30 -4.29
CA LEU A 19 -9.49 -8.78 -3.63
C LEU A 19 -9.71 -7.35 -3.13
N VAL A 20 -10.23 -6.47 -3.98
CA VAL A 20 -10.59 -5.09 -3.59
C VAL A 20 -11.63 -5.10 -2.47
N TYR A 21 -12.68 -5.91 -2.61
CA TYR A 21 -13.73 -6.00 -1.59
C TYR A 21 -13.17 -6.42 -0.23
N GLU A 22 -12.31 -7.44 -0.19
CA GLU A 22 -11.74 -7.93 1.06
C GLU A 22 -10.78 -6.91 1.69
N PHE A 23 -9.97 -6.22 0.89
CA PHE A 23 -9.09 -5.15 1.39
C PHE A 23 -9.87 -3.95 1.94
N VAL A 24 -10.99 -3.58 1.31
CA VAL A 24 -11.88 -2.52 1.81
C VAL A 24 -12.59 -2.95 3.10
N LYS A 25 -13.10 -4.19 3.14
CA LYS A 25 -13.76 -4.76 4.31
C LYS A 25 -12.82 -4.82 5.52
N GLN A 26 -11.58 -5.22 5.31
CA GLN A 26 -10.53 -5.28 6.34
C GLN A 26 -9.86 -3.92 6.61
N LYS A 27 -10.37 -2.82 6.04
CA LYS A 27 -9.88 -1.43 6.27
C LYS A 27 -8.41 -1.20 5.90
N TYR A 28 -7.89 -1.99 4.97
CA TYR A 28 -6.60 -1.72 4.34
C TYR A 28 -6.72 -0.67 3.24
N LEU A 29 -7.85 -0.63 2.54
CA LEU A 29 -8.13 0.37 1.52
C LEU A 29 -9.41 1.12 1.86
N ASP A 30 -9.40 2.43 1.67
CA ASP A 30 -10.61 3.24 1.61
C ASP A 30 -10.94 3.52 0.14
N TYR A 31 -12.21 3.35 -0.20
CA TYR A 31 -12.73 3.60 -1.54
C TYR A 31 -13.63 4.83 -1.48
N ARG A 32 -13.19 5.94 -2.09
CA ARG A 32 -13.96 7.18 -2.10
C ARG A 32 -14.18 7.69 -3.51
N GLN A 33 -15.34 8.31 -3.70
CA GLN A 33 -15.64 9.03 -4.93
C GLN A 33 -14.82 10.32 -4.95
N MET A 34 -14.17 10.61 -6.08
CA MET A 34 -13.54 11.91 -6.28
C MET A 34 -14.63 12.98 -6.39
N LEU A 35 -14.56 13.96 -5.51
CA LEU A 35 -15.41 15.14 -5.59
C LEU A 35 -15.03 15.92 -6.85
N ASN A 36 -16.03 16.25 -7.68
CA ASN A 36 -15.92 17.06 -8.89
C ASN A 36 -15.26 16.42 -10.13
N SER A 37 -15.08 15.10 -10.19
CA SER A 37 -14.71 14.46 -11.46
C SER A 37 -15.96 14.29 -12.34
N ASN A 38 -15.86 14.65 -13.62
CA ASN A 38 -16.88 14.32 -14.61
C ASN A 38 -16.18 13.71 -15.82
N PRO A 39 -16.26 12.38 -16.02
CA PRO A 39 -17.17 11.40 -15.38
C PRO A 39 -16.84 11.04 -13.92
N LEU A 40 -17.75 10.31 -13.26
CA LEU A 40 -17.59 9.82 -11.88
C LEU A 40 -16.36 8.91 -11.76
N GLU A 41 -15.34 9.39 -11.07
CA GLU A 41 -14.09 8.69 -10.79
C GLU A 41 -14.04 8.29 -9.32
N TYR A 42 -13.44 7.14 -9.07
CA TYR A 42 -13.25 6.61 -7.74
C TYR A 42 -11.77 6.37 -7.52
N GLU A 43 -11.30 6.71 -6.32
CA GLU A 43 -9.91 6.49 -5.93
C GLU A 43 -9.81 5.53 -4.75
N PHE A 44 -8.71 4.78 -4.74
CA PHE A 44 -8.31 3.94 -3.63
C PHE A 44 -7.26 4.67 -2.81
N LEU A 45 -7.48 4.70 -1.51
CA LEU A 45 -6.55 5.24 -0.53
C LEU A 45 -6.14 4.15 0.44
N TRP A 46 -4.99 4.33 1.06
CA TRP A 46 -4.58 3.47 2.17
C TRP A 46 -5.47 3.78 3.39
N GLY A 47 -6.13 2.75 3.91
CA GLY A 47 -6.86 2.81 5.17
C GLY A 47 -5.92 2.67 6.37
N LEU A 48 -6.41 3.01 7.56
CA LEU A 48 -5.62 3.04 8.81
C LEU A 48 -4.86 1.73 9.09
N CYS A 49 -5.47 0.57 8.79
CA CYS A 49 -4.83 -0.72 9.02
C CYS A 49 -3.60 -0.94 8.13
N SER A 50 -3.55 -0.31 6.96
CA SER A 50 -2.41 -0.43 6.07
C SER A 50 -1.20 0.31 6.57
N TYR A 51 -1.35 1.53 7.08
CA TYR A 51 -0.23 2.27 7.66
C TYR A 51 0.43 1.49 8.81
N HIS A 52 -0.36 0.79 9.62
CA HIS A 52 0.15 -0.02 10.72
C HIS A 52 0.76 -1.36 10.28
N LYS A 53 0.18 -2.03 9.28
CA LYS A 53 0.55 -3.41 8.91
C LYS A 53 1.50 -3.49 7.72
N ALA A 54 1.43 -2.52 6.82
CA ALA A 54 2.14 -2.51 5.56
C ALA A 54 2.84 -1.16 5.39
N SER A 55 4.11 -1.08 5.80
CA SER A 55 4.90 0.11 5.48
C SER A 55 5.04 0.25 3.97
N GLU A 56 4.92 1.48 3.47
CA GLU A 56 4.99 1.81 2.04
C GLU A 56 6.24 1.19 1.38
N MET A 57 7.35 1.21 2.11
CA MET A 57 8.61 0.59 1.73
C MET A 57 8.52 -0.93 1.52
N LYS A 58 7.81 -1.68 2.38
CA LYS A 58 7.61 -3.14 2.20
C LYS A 58 6.78 -3.43 0.94
N VAL A 59 5.79 -2.60 0.65
CA VAL A 59 4.92 -2.74 -0.53
C VAL A 59 5.71 -2.45 -1.80
N LEU A 60 6.47 -1.36 -1.84
CA LEU A 60 7.33 -1.02 -2.98
C LEU A 60 8.35 -2.11 -3.29
N ARG A 61 9.00 -2.68 -2.26
CA ARG A 61 9.92 -3.82 -2.42
C ARG A 61 9.22 -5.06 -2.98
N PHE A 62 7.99 -5.34 -2.55
CA PHE A 62 7.20 -6.45 -3.08
C PHE A 62 6.87 -6.24 -4.56
N ILE A 63 6.41 -5.06 -4.94
CA ILE A 63 6.09 -4.71 -6.33
C ILE A 63 7.34 -4.84 -7.21
N ALA A 64 8.47 -4.32 -6.76
CA ALA A 64 9.78 -4.46 -7.41
C ALA A 64 10.13 -5.93 -7.69
N LYS A 65 9.97 -6.80 -6.67
CA LYS A 65 10.23 -8.24 -6.78
C LYS A 65 9.33 -8.92 -7.81
N VAL A 66 8.03 -8.62 -7.80
CA VAL A 66 7.06 -9.22 -8.74
C VAL A 66 7.32 -8.78 -10.17
N GLN A 67 7.63 -7.49 -10.37
CA GLN A 67 7.94 -6.93 -11.68
C GLN A 67 9.38 -7.22 -12.15
N LYS A 68 10.22 -7.86 -11.31
CA LYS A 68 11.65 -8.06 -11.53
C LYS A 68 12.39 -6.76 -11.90
N ARG A 69 11.94 -5.64 -11.32
CA ARG A 69 12.44 -4.29 -11.61
C ARG A 69 13.09 -3.73 -10.36
N ASN A 70 14.17 -2.96 -10.52
CA ASN A 70 14.87 -2.38 -9.38
C ASN A 70 13.97 -1.31 -8.69
N PRO A 71 13.78 -1.34 -7.36
CA PRO A 71 12.99 -0.34 -6.63
C PRO A 71 13.43 1.10 -6.91
N CYS A 72 14.72 1.32 -7.22
CA CYS A 72 15.28 2.63 -7.57
C CYS A 72 14.66 3.25 -8.83
N HIS A 73 13.91 2.48 -9.62
CA HIS A 73 13.20 3.01 -10.79
C HIS A 73 11.98 3.88 -10.42
N TRP A 74 11.52 3.79 -9.16
CA TRP A 74 10.54 4.67 -8.53
C TRP A 74 11.22 5.61 -7.52
N THR A 75 12.37 6.15 -7.90
CA THR A 75 13.35 6.82 -7.01
C THR A 75 12.72 7.78 -6.01
N ALA A 76 11.79 8.63 -6.45
CA ALA A 76 11.12 9.59 -5.57
C ALA A 76 10.27 8.91 -4.48
N SER A 77 9.37 7.99 -4.86
CA SER A 77 8.50 7.29 -3.91
C SER A 77 9.28 6.33 -3.00
N PHE A 78 10.35 5.71 -3.51
CA PHE A 78 11.19 4.83 -2.71
C PHE A 78 12.00 5.60 -1.66
N MET A 79 12.62 6.72 -2.03
CA MET A 79 13.39 7.56 -1.10
C MET A 79 12.50 8.17 -0.03
N GLU A 80 11.30 8.65 -0.38
CA GLU A 80 10.35 9.19 0.61
C GLU A 80 9.90 8.09 1.59
N ALA A 81 9.56 6.90 1.08
CA ALA A 81 9.18 5.77 1.92
C ALA A 81 10.33 5.29 2.84
N GLU A 82 11.59 5.45 2.43
CA GLU A 82 12.77 5.11 3.25
C GLU A 82 12.95 6.11 4.39
N LYS A 83 12.82 7.40 4.08
CA LYS A 83 12.87 8.48 5.06
C LYS A 83 11.74 8.34 6.09
N GLU A 84 10.52 8.05 5.65
CA GLU A 84 9.38 7.83 6.53
C GLU A 84 9.61 6.63 7.46
N ALA A 85 10.13 5.52 6.93
CA ALA A 85 10.44 4.34 7.73
C ALA A 85 11.55 4.61 8.77
N LEU A 86 12.56 5.40 8.41
CA LEU A 86 13.63 5.81 9.31
C LEU A 86 13.10 6.71 10.44
N ASN A 87 12.25 7.69 10.09
CA ASN A 87 11.62 8.59 11.04
C ASN A 87 10.74 7.82 12.03
N ALA A 88 9.95 6.85 11.56
CA ALA A 88 9.12 6.01 12.42
C ALA A 88 9.95 5.15 13.39
N LEU A 89 11.10 4.63 12.94
CA LEU A 89 12.01 3.87 13.80
C LEU A 89 12.62 4.76 14.90
N ASN A 90 13.06 5.97 14.52
CA ASN A 90 13.63 6.93 15.47
C ASN A 90 12.59 7.42 16.48
N ALA A 91 11.36 7.67 16.05
CA ALA A 91 10.25 8.04 16.93
C ALA A 91 9.93 6.93 17.94
N ALA A 92 9.87 5.66 17.48
CA ALA A 92 9.65 4.52 18.37
C ALA A 92 10.79 4.32 19.39
N SER A 93 12.03 4.63 19.02
CA SER A 93 13.18 4.59 19.95
C SER A 93 13.09 5.69 21.00
N ALA A 94 12.71 6.91 20.61
CA ALA A 94 12.55 8.04 21.53
C ALA A 94 11.38 7.83 22.52
N GLU A 95 10.28 7.22 22.07
CA GLU A 95 9.15 6.86 22.92
C GLU A 95 9.50 5.74 23.91
N ALA A 96 10.40 4.83 23.55
CA ALA A 96 10.87 3.78 24.45
C ALA A 96 11.76 4.33 25.57
N GLU A 97 12.58 5.34 25.28
CA GLU A 97 13.43 6.03 26.26
C GLU A 97 12.60 6.90 27.23
N ASP A 98 11.60 7.65 26.75
CA ASP A 98 10.73 8.48 27.60
C ASP A 98 9.86 7.64 28.57
N GLN A 99 9.55 6.38 28.22
CA GLN A 99 8.84 5.46 29.13
C GLN A 99 9.71 4.81 30.20
N ASP A 100 11.02 4.66 29.96
CA ASP A 100 11.98 4.13 30.94
C ASP A 100 12.28 5.18 32.02
N GLU A 101 12.39 6.45 31.62
CA GLU A 101 12.60 7.58 32.54
C GLU A 101 11.38 7.87 33.43
N ARG A 102 10.14 7.75 32.91
CA ARG A 102 8.92 7.96 33.72
C ARG A 102 8.63 6.87 34.75
N LYS A 103 9.35 5.75 34.68
CA LYS A 103 9.15 4.59 35.57
C LYS A 103 10.20 4.52 36.69
N THR A 104 11.18 5.42 36.67
CA THR A 104 12.23 5.60 37.69
C THR A 104 11.86 6.75 38.61
#